data_AF-A0A6S6SC40-F1
#
_entry.id   AF-A0A6S6SC40-F1
#
_cell.length_a   1.000
_cell.length_b   1.000
_cell.length_c   1.000
_cell.angle_alpha   90.00
_cell.angle_beta   90.00
_cell.angle_gamma   90.00
#
_symmetry.space_group_name_H-M   'P 1'
#
loop_
_entity.id
_entity.type
_entity.pdbx_description
1 polymer ?
#
loop_
_entity_poly.entity_id
_entity_poly.type
_entity_poly.pdbx_seq_one_letter_code
_entity_poly.pdbx_strand_id
1 'polypeptide(L)'
;MLLNACGNGEVQVKNTSEAIEKISIEIPCTTPTTLSNYVELKSGDTIVKDEVSSSIKLYHDENNLKRVCLQSGKAHVERAI
;
A
#
# COMPACT_ATOMS: atom_id res chain seq x y z
N MET A 1 -5.65 34.42 -33.28
CA MET A 1 -6.56 33.64 -32.42
C MET A 1 -6.00 32.25 -32.26
N LEU A 2 -6.11 31.73 -31.03
CA LEU A 2 -5.57 30.50 -30.42
C LEU A 2 -5.44 29.26 -31.34
N LEU A 3 -4.25 28.64 -31.43
CA LEU A 3 -3.69 27.54 -30.62
C LEU A 3 -4.35 26.17 -30.85
N ASN A 4 -3.57 25.17 -31.28
CA ASN A 4 -3.25 24.02 -30.43
C ASN A 4 -2.08 23.19 -30.97
N ALA A 5 -1.22 22.82 -30.02
CA ALA A 5 0.12 22.28 -30.20
C ALA A 5 0.13 20.84 -30.73
N CYS A 6 0.98 20.60 -31.73
CA CYS A 6 1.46 19.27 -32.10
C CYS A 6 2.59 18.89 -31.13
N GLY A 7 2.21 18.48 -29.93
CA GLY A 7 3.11 17.83 -28.98
C GLY A 7 2.99 16.33 -29.18
N ASN A 8 3.82 15.79 -30.07
CA ASN A 8 3.98 14.36 -30.30
C ASN A 8 4.70 13.74 -29.09
N GLY A 9 4.03 13.75 -27.94
CA GLY A 9 4.42 13.00 -26.76
C GLY A 9 3.77 11.64 -26.89
N GLU A 10 4.54 10.67 -27.39
CA GLU A 10 4.24 9.27 -27.15
C GLU A 10 4.16 9.12 -25.63
N VAL A 11 2.95 9.14 -25.08
CA VAL A 11 2.72 8.54 -23.78
C VAL A 11 2.98 7.07 -24.04
N GLN A 12 4.25 6.68 -23.86
CA GLN A 12 4.62 5.33 -23.52
C GLN A 12 3.79 5.04 -22.28
N VAL A 13 2.56 4.56 -22.49
CA VAL A 13 1.84 3.77 -21.51
C VAL A 13 2.76 2.58 -21.38
N LYS A 14 3.76 2.73 -20.51
CA LYS A 14 4.56 1.63 -20.00
C LYS A 14 3.53 0.82 -19.25
N ASN A 15 2.84 -0.03 -20.01
CA ASN A 15 2.10 -1.16 -19.50
C ASN A 15 3.18 -2.16 -19.08
N THR A 16 4.06 -1.74 -18.18
CA THR A 16 4.76 -2.66 -17.33
C THR A 16 3.64 -3.24 -16.51
N SER A 17 3.22 -4.46 -16.86
CA SER A 17 2.61 -5.35 -15.89
C SER A 17 3.64 -5.53 -14.78
N GLU A 18 3.77 -4.51 -13.93
CA GLU A 18 4.55 -4.58 -12.71
C GLU A 18 3.91 -5.73 -11.95
N ALA A 19 4.70 -6.78 -11.71
CA ALA A 19 4.21 -7.88 -10.93
C ALA A 19 3.82 -7.31 -9.57
N ILE A 20 2.60 -7.61 -9.12
CA ILE A 20 2.10 -7.13 -7.84
C ILE A 20 2.31 -8.28 -6.85
N GLU A 21 3.17 -8.05 -5.87
CA GLU A 21 3.30 -8.91 -4.70
C GLU A 21 2.14 -8.61 -3.74
N LYS A 22 1.47 -9.66 -3.26
CA LYS A 22 0.43 -9.59 -2.23
C LYS A 22 1.01 -10.07 -0.90
N ILE A 23 1.13 -9.17 0.07
CA ILE A 23 1.67 -9.45 1.41
C ILE A 23 0.51 -9.46 2.40
N SER A 24 0.13 -10.63 2.91
CA SER A 24 -0.95 -10.75 3.90
C SER A 24 -0.62 -10.02 5.21
N ILE A 25 -1.58 -9.26 5.74
CA ILE A 25 -1.47 -8.61 7.05
C ILE A 25 -2.04 -9.58 8.09
N GLU A 26 -1.22 -10.52 8.54
CA GLU A 26 -1.67 -11.57 9.48
C GLU A 26 -1.46 -11.19 10.95
N ILE A 27 -0.57 -10.22 11.22
CA ILE A 27 -0.21 -9.87 12.59
C ILE A 27 -1.34 -9.06 13.25
N PRO A 28 -1.93 -9.54 14.36
CA PRO A 28 -2.95 -8.80 15.06
C PRO A 28 -2.38 -7.58 15.79
N CYS A 29 -3.19 -6.52 15.92
CA CYS A 29 -2.83 -5.35 16.72
C CYS A 29 -2.83 -5.69 18.22
N THR A 30 -1.72 -5.44 18.91
CA THR A 30 -1.50 -5.78 20.32
C THR A 30 -1.41 -4.55 21.21
N THR A 31 -1.72 -4.75 22.50
CA THR A 31 -1.47 -3.77 23.56
C THR A 31 -0.70 -4.48 24.70
N PRO A 32 0.55 -4.09 25.03
CA PRO A 32 1.30 -2.98 24.44
C PRO A 32 1.63 -3.19 22.96
N THR A 33 1.80 -2.09 22.23
CA THR A 33 2.07 -2.10 20.80
C THR A 33 3.53 -2.50 20.53
N THR A 34 3.72 -3.59 19.80
CA THR A 34 5.06 -4.10 19.42
C THR A 34 5.25 -3.92 17.92
N LEU A 35 5.69 -2.73 17.50
CA LEU A 35 5.77 -2.34 16.09
C LEU A 35 6.73 -3.21 15.26
N SER A 36 7.74 -3.82 15.87
CA SER A 36 8.73 -4.65 15.16
C SER A 36 8.14 -5.85 14.44
N ASN A 37 6.95 -6.31 14.87
CA ASN A 37 6.26 -7.45 14.28
C ASN A 37 5.20 -7.03 13.26
N TYR A 38 4.96 -5.74 13.03
CA TYR A 38 3.94 -5.27 12.10
C TYR A 38 4.49 -5.20 10.68
N VAL A 39 3.59 -5.29 9.70
CA VAL A 39 3.99 -5.24 8.29
C VAL A 39 4.45 -3.81 7.98
N GLU A 40 5.70 -3.67 7.53
CA GLU A 40 6.24 -2.39 7.09
C GLU A 40 5.76 -2.05 5.69
N LEU A 41 5.22 -0.84 5.55
CA LEU A 41 4.72 -0.29 4.30
C LEU A 41 5.81 0.55 3.64
N LYS A 42 6.04 0.28 2.36
CA LYS A 42 6.93 1.03 1.47
C LYS A 42 6.15 2.08 0.68
N SER A 43 6.87 3.03 0.10
CA SER A 43 6.25 4.01 -0.79
C SER A 43 5.66 3.31 -2.01
N GLY A 44 4.39 3.59 -2.32
CA GLY A 44 3.66 2.96 -3.42
C GLY A 44 2.83 1.74 -3.01
N ASP A 45 2.98 1.25 -1.78
CA ASP A 45 2.14 0.16 -1.26
C ASP A 45 0.67 0.59 -1.17
N THR A 46 -0.21 -0.33 -1.56
CA THR A 46 -1.67 -0.17 -1.41
C THR A 46 -2.20 -1.19 -0.41
N ILE A 47 -3.04 -0.75 0.53
CA ILE A 47 -3.67 -1.65 1.49
C ILE A 47 -5.04 -2.04 0.95
N VAL A 48 -5.26 -3.33 0.82
CA VAL A 48 -6.52 -3.91 0.35
C VAL A 48 -7.18 -4.65 1.51
N LYS A 49 -8.46 -4.34 1.74
CA LYS A 49 -9.31 -5.06 2.68
C LYS A 49 -10.05 -6.15 1.92
N ASP A 50 -9.81 -7.40 2.25
CA ASP A 50 -10.42 -8.55 1.57
C ASP A 50 -11.87 -8.76 1.99
N GLU A 51 -12.26 -8.25 3.17
CA GLU A 51 -13.62 -8.32 3.69
C GLU A 51 -14.09 -6.93 4.14
N VAL A 52 -15.37 -6.61 3.98
CA VAL A 52 -15.94 -5.29 4.34
C VAL A 52 -15.78 -4.98 5.84
N SER A 53 -15.85 -6.01 6.68
CA SER A 53 -15.65 -5.92 8.13
C SER A 53 -14.18 -5.85 8.56
N SER A 54 -13.25 -5.83 7.60
CA SER A 54 -11.83 -5.81 7.93
C SER A 54 -11.41 -4.44 8.45
N SER A 55 -10.72 -4.47 9.57
CA SER A 55 -10.15 -3.29 10.19
C SER A 55 -8.66 -3.50 10.37
N ILE A 56 -7.90 -2.47 10.00
CA ILE A 56 -6.45 -2.42 10.11
C ILE A 56 -6.09 -1.15 10.84
N LYS A 57 -4.96 -1.15 11.54
CA LYS A 57 -4.45 0.02 12.23
C LYS A 57 -3.09 0.40 11.67
N LEU A 58 -2.96 1.67 11.31
CA LEU A 58 -1.73 2.25 10.79
C LEU A 58 -0.97 2.96 11.90
N TYR A 59 0.34 2.79 11.85
CA TYR A 59 1.30 3.43 12.73
C TYR A 59 2.34 4.12 11.89
N HIS A 60 2.74 5.32 12.32
CA HIS A 60 3.80 6.09 11.69
C HIS A 60 4.77 6.46 12.81
N ASP A 61 6.05 6.20 12.61
CA ASP A 61 7.08 6.67 13.53
C ASP A 61 7.68 8.01 13.08
N GLU A 62 8.55 8.57 13.92
CA GLU A 62 9.23 9.85 13.69
C GLU A 62 10.13 9.84 12.45
N ASN A 63 10.48 8.66 11.92
CA ASN A 63 11.28 8.48 10.72
C ASN A 63 10.43 8.27 9.47
N ASN A 64 9.11 8.52 9.54
CA ASN A 64 8.13 8.24 8.48
C ASN A 64 8.02 6.76 8.08
N LEU A 65 8.52 5.82 8.89
CA LEU A 65 8.26 4.41 8.64
C LEU A 65 6.80 4.12 9.00
N LYS A 66 6.07 3.62 8.00
CA LYS A 66 4.66 3.28 8.14
C LYS A 66 4.55 1.78 8.39
N ARG A 67 3.79 1.38 9.39
CA ARG A 67 3.55 -0.02 9.73
C ARG A 67 2.06 -0.28 9.91
N VAL A 68 1.63 -1.50 9.60
CA VAL A 68 0.23 -1.91 9.67
C VAL A 68 0.06 -3.23 10.42
N CYS A 69 -1.00 -3.31 11.22
CA CYS A 69 -1.47 -4.54 11.85
C CYS A 69 -2.97 -4.73 11.58
N LEU A 70 -3.42 -5.98 11.72
CA LEU A 70 -4.80 -6.39 11.55
C LEU A 70 -5.56 -6.24 12.89
N GLN A 71 -6.66 -5.51 12.91
CA GLN A 71 -7.57 -5.47 14.06
C GLN A 71 -8.64 -6.56 13.96
N SER A 72 -9.16 -6.79 12.76
CA SER A 72 -10.19 -7.79 12.48
C SER A 72 -10.28 -8.07 10.99
N GLY A 73 -10.83 -9.23 10.62
CA GLY A 73 -11.10 -9.61 9.22
C GLY A 73 -9.86 -10.10 8.49
N LYS A 74 -9.71 -9.70 7.21
CA LYS A 74 -8.57 -10.04 6.35
C LYS A 74 -8.17 -8.85 5.49
N ALA A 75 -6.87 -8.61 5.41
CA ALA A 75 -6.32 -7.55 4.59
C ALA A 75 -4.94 -7.97 4.09
N HIS A 76 -4.53 -7.39 2.96
CA HIS A 76 -3.19 -7.56 2.41
C HIS A 76 -2.66 -6.23 1.88
N VAL A 77 -1.35 -6.19 1.64
CA VAL A 77 -0.66 -5.10 0.96
C VAL A 77 -0.36 -5.54 -0.47
N GLU A 78 -0.71 -4.72 -1.44
CA GLU A 78 -0.28 -4.85 -2.83
C GLU A 78 0.93 -3.96 -3.06
N ARG A 79 2.02 -4.57 -3.54
CA ARG A 79 3.32 -3.91 -3.77
C ARG A 79 3.82 -4.22 -5.17
N ALA A 80 4.16 -3.17 -5.92
CA ALA A 80 4.88 -3.34 -7.18
C ALA A 80 6.31 -3.82 -6.91
N ILE A 81 6.75 -4.86 -7.62
CA ILE A 81 8.12 -5.40 -7.57
C ILE A 81 8.93 -5.10 -8.82
#